data_AF-A0ABD2A4Q0-F1
#
_entry.id   AF-A0ABD2A4Q0-F1
#
_cell.length_a   1.000
_cell.length_b   1.000
_cell.length_c   1.000
_cell.angle_alpha   90.00
_cell.angle_beta   90.00
_cell.angle_gamma   90.00
#
_symmetry.space_group_name_H-M   'P 1'
#
loop_
_entity.id
_entity.type
_entity.pdbx_description
1 polymer ?
#
loop_
_entity_poly.entity_id
_entity_poly.type
_entity_poly.pdbx_seq_one_letter_code
_entity_poly.pdbx_strand_id
1 'polypeptide(L)'
;AIVGAPEADTSQVGVYRGGAVYRCDIAADDRCDIIHFDDNGNNHVRNPSVPSSLTQIDNKTLQWFGATVSASSKDGGPIMACAPRYIWFSLSQPRYDPDESRSTKETTVGNRRDPVGTCWVVDKNFNESQEFSPCR
;
A
#
# COMPACT_ATOMS: atom_id res chain seq x y z
N ALA A 1 -15.66 7.71 -16.17
CA ALA A 1 -14.33 7.17 -16.51
C ALA A 1 -13.54 6.90 -15.23
N ILE A 2 -12.54 6.03 -15.28
CA ILE A 2 -11.59 5.79 -14.18
C ILE A 2 -10.20 6.19 -14.66
N VAL A 3 -9.51 7.03 -13.89
CA VAL A 3 -8.24 7.65 -14.30
C VAL A 3 -7.21 7.47 -13.21
N GLY A 4 -6.06 6.90 -13.57
CA GLY A 4 -4.90 6.82 -12.68
C GLY A 4 -4.06 8.08 -12.72
N ALA A 5 -3.60 8.54 -11.56
CA ALA A 5 -2.73 9.70 -11.38
C ALA A 5 -1.56 9.33 -10.45
N PRO A 6 -0.54 8.60 -10.96
CA PRO A 6 0.49 7.96 -10.13
C PRO A 6 1.36 8.91 -9.31
N GLU A 7 1.38 10.20 -9.63
CA GLU A 7 2.17 11.18 -8.88
C GLU A 7 1.33 12.23 -8.17
N ALA A 8 0.02 11.99 -8.02
CA ALA A 8 -0.87 12.84 -7.23
C ALA A 8 -0.51 12.78 -5.74
N ASP A 9 -0.59 13.93 -5.07
CA ASP A 9 -0.57 13.99 -3.61
C ASP A 9 -1.94 13.58 -3.04
N THR A 10 -1.91 12.98 -1.85
CA THR A 10 -3.10 12.50 -1.13
C THR A 10 -3.06 12.99 0.33
N SER A 11 -4.10 12.66 1.10
CA SER A 11 -4.16 12.94 2.54
C SER A 11 -3.38 11.94 3.39
N GLN A 12 -2.68 10.98 2.80
CA GLN A 12 -1.92 9.97 3.52
C GLN A 12 -0.76 10.61 4.29
N VAL A 13 -0.80 10.52 5.63
CA VAL A 13 0.18 11.16 6.51
C VAL A 13 1.58 10.59 6.25
N GLY A 14 2.55 11.47 6.01
CA GLY A 14 3.95 11.08 5.80
C GLY A 14 4.22 10.37 4.47
N VAL A 15 3.31 10.50 3.50
CA VAL A 15 3.45 9.93 2.15
C VAL A 15 3.45 11.07 1.14
N TYR A 16 4.57 11.26 0.44
CA TYR A 16 4.68 12.28 -0.61
C TYR A 16 4.39 11.65 -1.97
N ARG A 17 3.46 12.25 -2.74
CA ARG A 17 3.08 11.82 -4.10
C ARG A 17 2.90 10.31 -4.21
N GLY A 18 2.07 9.77 -3.31
CA GLY A 18 1.76 8.34 -3.27
C GLY A 18 1.03 7.86 -4.53
N GLY A 19 0.30 8.76 -5.18
CA GLY A 19 -0.55 8.46 -6.33
C GLY A 19 -2.00 8.25 -5.92
N ALA A 20 -2.91 8.45 -6.88
CA ALA A 20 -4.35 8.36 -6.67
C ALA A 20 -5.04 7.76 -7.90
N VAL A 21 -6.30 7.37 -7.72
CA VAL A 21 -7.21 7.00 -8.81
C VAL A 21 -8.49 7.81 -8.65
N TYR A 22 -8.96 8.37 -9.76
CA TYR A 22 -10.14 9.21 -9.81
C TYR A 22 -11.28 8.55 -10.56
N ARG A 23 -12.50 8.73 -10.05
CA ARG A 23 -13.74 8.49 -10.78
C ARG A 23 -14.22 9.82 -11.35
N CYS A 24 -14.28 9.90 -12.67
CA CYS A 24 -14.74 11.09 -13.38
C CYS A 24 -16.12 10.90 -14.00
N ASP A 25 -16.97 11.92 -13.89
CA ASP A 25 -18.16 12.06 -14.73
C ASP A 25 -17.73 12.18 -16.21
N ILE A 26 -18.48 11.56 -17.11
CA ILE A 26 -18.22 11.62 -18.56
C ILE A 26 -19.11 12.65 -19.27
N ALA A 27 -20.15 13.13 -18.59
CA ALA A 27 -21.12 14.08 -19.14
C ALA A 27 -20.83 15.53 -18.74
N ALA A 28 -19.93 15.74 -17.79
CA ALA A 28 -19.56 17.06 -17.30
C ALA A 28 -18.05 17.14 -17.08
N ASP A 29 -17.45 18.24 -17.54
CA ASP A 29 -16.02 18.52 -17.36
C ASP A 29 -15.68 18.77 -15.88
N ASP A 30 -14.40 18.57 -15.54
CA ASP A 30 -13.81 18.85 -14.22
C ASP A 30 -14.49 18.19 -13.00
N ARG A 31 -15.31 17.15 -13.22
CA ARG A 31 -15.95 16.40 -12.14
C ARG A 31 -15.27 15.06 -11.93
N CYS A 32 -14.19 15.07 -11.16
CA CYS A 32 -13.43 13.88 -10.77
C CYS A 32 -13.28 13.81 -9.25
N ASP A 33 -13.71 12.69 -8.66
CA ASP A 33 -13.57 12.42 -7.22
C ASP A 33 -12.53 11.33 -7.00
N ILE A 34 -11.73 11.46 -5.94
CA ILE A 34 -10.77 10.42 -5.57
C ILE A 34 -11.50 9.16 -5.10
N ILE A 35 -11.03 8.00 -5.53
CA ILE A 35 -11.46 6.71 -4.98
C ILE A 35 -10.50 6.35 -3.84
N HIS A 36 -11.05 6.13 -2.65
CA HIS A 36 -10.26 5.83 -1.45
C HIS A 36 -9.93 4.34 -1.38
N PHE A 37 -8.76 3.96 -1.88
CA PHE A 37 -8.22 2.60 -1.74
C PHE A 37 -7.49 2.40 -0.42
N ASP A 38 -6.67 3.36 -0.02
CA ASP A 38 -5.92 3.36 1.24
C ASP A 38 -5.64 4.79 1.70
N ASP A 39 -6.20 5.17 2.84
CA ASP A 39 -6.01 6.50 3.44
C ASP A 39 -4.89 6.51 4.50
N ASN A 40 -4.27 5.36 4.77
CA ASN A 40 -3.22 5.26 5.77
C ASN A 40 -1.86 5.65 5.19
N GLY A 41 -1.00 6.22 6.04
CA GLY A 41 0.40 6.45 5.73
C GLY A 41 1.22 5.16 5.61
N ASN A 42 2.54 5.28 5.71
CA ASN A 42 3.41 4.10 5.76
C ASN A 42 3.05 3.21 6.96
N ASN A 43 3.14 1.89 6.78
CA ASN A 43 2.91 0.91 7.82
C ASN A 43 4.12 0.81 8.75
N HIS A 44 3.84 0.50 10.02
CA HIS A 44 4.86 0.38 11.06
C HIS A 44 4.61 -0.85 11.94
N VAL A 45 5.68 -1.44 12.47
CA VAL A 45 5.65 -2.48 13.49
C VAL A 45 6.32 -2.00 14.76
N ARG A 46 5.99 -2.61 15.91
CA ARG A 46 6.68 -2.30 17.17
C ARG A 46 8.14 -2.73 17.08
N ASN A 47 9.04 -1.85 17.51
CA ASN A 47 10.44 -2.17 17.64
C ASN A 47 10.64 -2.97 18.94
N PRO A 48 11.14 -4.21 18.87
CA PRO A 48 11.39 -5.02 20.06
C PRO A 48 12.54 -4.48 20.93
N SER A 49 13.55 -3.85 20.32
CA SER A 49 14.76 -3.39 21.00
C SER A 49 14.58 -2.08 21.76
N VAL A 50 13.54 -1.29 21.44
CA VAL A 50 13.29 0.02 22.06
C VAL A 50 11.81 0.13 22.44
N PRO A 51 11.47 0.16 23.75
CA PRO A 51 10.09 0.32 24.20
C PRO A 51 9.44 1.56 23.60
N SER A 52 8.20 1.39 23.11
CA SER A 52 7.41 2.47 22.48
C SER A 52 7.94 3.04 21.17
N SER A 53 8.98 2.46 20.58
CA SER A 53 9.44 2.83 19.23
C SER A 53 8.67 2.04 18.16
N LEU A 54 8.34 2.72 17.07
CA LEU A 54 7.76 2.12 15.86
C LEU A 54 8.82 2.11 14.76
N THR A 55 8.90 1.02 14.02
CA THR A 55 9.77 0.90 12.84
C THR A 55 8.91 0.77 11.60
N GLN A 56 9.14 1.64 10.63
CA GLN A 56 8.47 1.62 9.34
C GLN A 56 8.80 0.31 8.59
N ILE A 57 7.81 -0.30 7.93
CA ILE A 57 7.95 -1.60 7.23
C ILE A 57 7.67 -1.53 5.73
N ASP A 58 7.12 -0.42 5.26
CA ASP A 58 6.98 -0.15 3.84
C ASP A 58 7.21 1.32 3.52
N ASN A 59 7.36 1.66 2.24
CA ASN A 59 7.43 3.03 1.79
C ASN A 59 6.46 3.26 0.63
N LYS A 60 5.45 4.07 0.90
CA LYS A 60 4.40 4.48 -0.02
C LYS A 60 4.73 5.80 -0.73
N THR A 61 5.78 6.51 -0.34
CA THR A 61 6.21 7.75 -1.02
C THR A 61 6.69 7.43 -2.43
N LEU A 62 6.17 8.16 -3.44
CA LEU A 62 6.50 7.97 -4.86
C LEU A 62 6.26 6.53 -5.35
N GLN A 63 5.34 5.79 -4.72
CA GLN A 63 5.04 4.39 -5.06
C GLN A 63 4.32 4.22 -6.41
N TRP A 64 3.85 5.33 -6.99
CA TRP A 64 3.13 5.37 -8.26
C TRP A 64 1.77 4.65 -8.23
N PHE A 65 1.00 4.84 -7.15
CA PHE A 65 -0.32 4.23 -7.05
C PHE A 65 -1.28 4.78 -8.11
N GLY A 66 -1.89 3.88 -8.89
CA GLY A 66 -2.70 4.25 -10.05
C GLY A 66 -1.89 4.32 -11.36
N ALA A 67 -0.62 3.86 -11.37
CA ALA A 67 0.12 3.69 -12.64
C ALA A 67 -0.53 2.66 -13.56
N THR A 68 -1.18 1.65 -12.98
CA THR A 68 -2.09 0.76 -13.69
C THR A 68 -3.43 0.73 -12.98
N VAL A 69 -4.50 0.76 -13.76
CA VAL A 69 -5.87 0.64 -13.28
C VAL A 69 -6.61 -0.33 -14.19
N SER A 70 -7.39 -1.22 -13.60
CA SER A 70 -8.24 -2.18 -14.29
C SER A 70 -9.62 -2.19 -13.65
N ALA A 71 -10.67 -2.20 -14.44
CA ALA A 71 -12.04 -2.28 -13.97
C ALA A 71 -12.68 -3.58 -14.43
N SER A 72 -13.60 -4.12 -13.62
CA SER A 72 -14.41 -5.25 -14.01
C SER A 72 -15.22 -4.96 -15.28
N SER A 73 -15.47 -6.00 -16.08
CA SER A 73 -16.41 -5.93 -17.21
C SER A 73 -17.87 -5.91 -16.77
N LYS A 74 -18.16 -6.11 -15.48
CA LYS A 74 -19.50 -6.00 -14.91
C LYS A 74 -19.73 -4.60 -14.39
N ASP A 75 -20.88 -4.02 -14.74
CA ASP A 75 -21.31 -2.73 -14.20
C ASP A 75 -21.40 -2.78 -12.68
N GLY A 76 -20.80 -1.79 -12.03
CA GLY A 76 -20.68 -1.73 -10.56
C GLY A 76 -19.73 -2.78 -9.96
N GLY A 77 -18.99 -3.52 -10.80
CA GLY A 77 -17.99 -4.48 -10.36
C GLY A 77 -16.71 -3.83 -9.82
N PRO A 78 -15.78 -4.65 -9.31
CA PRO A 78 -14.59 -4.17 -8.62
C PRO A 78 -13.62 -3.42 -9.55
N ILE A 79 -12.81 -2.55 -8.94
CA ILE A 79 -11.71 -1.84 -9.58
C ILE A 79 -10.41 -2.23 -8.88
N MET A 80 -9.38 -2.54 -9.67
CA MET A 80 -8.02 -2.77 -9.18
C MET A 80 -7.12 -1.61 -9.62
N ALA A 81 -6.26 -1.14 -8.73
CA ALA A 81 -5.21 -0.19 -9.04
C ALA A 81 -3.90 -0.60 -8.39
N CYS A 82 -2.77 -0.37 -9.07
CA CYS A 82 -1.47 -0.82 -8.57
C CYS A 82 -0.44 0.31 -8.45
N ALA A 83 0.48 0.11 -7.52
CA ALA A 83 1.66 0.91 -7.22
C ALA A 83 2.92 0.07 -7.53
N PRO A 84 3.46 0.12 -8.76
CA PRO A 84 4.58 -0.73 -9.16
C PRO A 84 5.90 -0.36 -8.47
N ARG A 85 6.00 0.82 -7.85
CA ARG A 85 7.19 1.28 -7.12
C ARG A 85 7.04 1.18 -5.60
N TYR A 86 5.99 0.53 -5.11
CA TYR A 86 5.84 0.26 -3.69
C TYR A 86 7.03 -0.57 -3.18
N ILE A 87 7.62 -0.11 -2.08
CA ILE A 87 8.78 -0.73 -1.45
C ILE A 87 8.36 -1.36 -0.13
N TRP A 88 8.73 -2.62 0.06
CA TRP A 88 8.64 -3.32 1.33
C TRP A 88 10.03 -3.43 1.97
N PHE A 89 10.11 -3.32 3.30
CA PHE A 89 11.33 -3.58 4.05
C PHE A 89 11.29 -5.01 4.60
N SER A 90 12.29 -5.82 4.22
CA SER A 90 12.37 -7.22 4.61
C SER A 90 12.25 -7.39 6.12
N LEU A 91 11.47 -8.36 6.59
CA LEU A 91 11.41 -8.70 8.01
C LEU A 91 12.39 -9.83 8.30
N SER A 92 13.41 -9.58 9.13
CA SER A 92 14.26 -10.64 9.64
C SER A 92 13.56 -11.35 10.79
N GLN A 93 13.22 -12.62 10.57
CA GLN A 93 12.89 -13.54 11.66
C GLN A 93 14.20 -14.05 12.28
N PRO A 94 14.30 -14.13 13.62
CA PRO A 94 15.43 -14.80 14.26
C PRO A 94 15.48 -16.25 13.79
N ARG A 95 16.68 -16.71 13.38
CA ARG A 95 16.89 -18.12 13.03
C ARG A 95 16.61 -18.96 14.27
N TYR A 96 15.91 -20.08 14.09
CA TYR A 96 15.72 -21.07 15.15
C TYR A 96 17.09 -21.59 15.60
N ASP A 97 17.51 -21.20 16.80
CA ASP A 97 18.69 -21.75 17.47
C ASP A 97 18.20 -22.81 18.49
N PRO A 98 18.47 -24.11 18.27
CA PRO A 98 18.00 -25.17 19.15
C PRO A 98 18.63 -25.14 20.56
N ASP A 99 19.71 -24.37 20.78
CA ASP A 99 20.38 -24.26 22.09
C ASP A 99 19.88 -23.05 22.93
N GLU A 100 19.10 -22.14 22.35
CA GLU A 100 18.65 -20.92 23.05
C GLU A 100 17.23 -21.10 23.64
N SER A 101 17.17 -21.59 24.89
CA SER A 101 15.93 -21.86 25.65
C SER A 101 15.07 -20.63 26.01
N ARG A 102 15.39 -19.44 25.50
CA ARG A 102 14.63 -18.21 25.72
C ARG A 102 14.51 -17.38 24.44
N SER A 103 13.89 -17.98 23.42
CA SER A 103 13.61 -17.32 22.14
C SER A 103 12.59 -16.18 22.33
N THR A 104 13.07 -14.97 22.60
CA THR A 104 12.32 -13.73 22.29
C THR A 104 12.17 -13.69 20.78
N LYS A 105 11.06 -14.24 20.27
CA LYS A 105 10.70 -14.24 18.84
C LYS A 105 10.42 -12.81 18.39
N GLU A 106 11.47 -12.04 18.16
CA GLU A 106 11.36 -10.63 17.88
C GLU A 106 11.68 -10.36 16.41
N THR A 107 10.64 -10.07 15.63
CA THR A 107 10.77 -9.68 14.23
C THR A 107 11.43 -8.32 14.16
N THR A 108 12.58 -8.26 13.50
CA THR A 108 13.31 -7.01 13.26
C THR A 108 13.12 -6.60 11.81
N VAL A 109 13.03 -5.29 11.55
CA VAL A 109 13.01 -4.78 10.17
C VAL A 109 14.45 -4.79 9.68
N GLY A 110 14.70 -5.57 8.63
CA GLY A 110 15.99 -5.66 7.97
C GLY A 110 16.28 -4.44 7.10
N ASN A 111 17.55 -4.31 6.68
CA ASN A 111 18.01 -3.18 5.88
C ASN A 111 17.68 -3.30 4.38
N ARG A 112 17.06 -4.40 3.95
CA ARG A 112 16.78 -4.67 2.54
C ARG A 112 15.49 -3.99 2.12
N ARG A 113 15.55 -3.30 0.98
CA ARG A 113 14.44 -2.63 0.33
C ARG A 113 14.05 -3.42 -0.92
N ASP A 114 12.86 -3.99 -0.93
CA ASP A 114 12.38 -4.78 -2.04
C ASP A 114 11.24 -4.04 -2.76
N PRO A 115 11.40 -3.62 -4.03
CA PRO A 115 10.34 -2.99 -4.82
C PRO A 115 9.36 -4.06 -5.32
N VAL A 116 8.60 -4.62 -4.38
CA VAL A 116 7.68 -5.75 -4.62
C VAL A 116 6.41 -5.33 -5.35
N GLY A 117 6.09 -4.02 -5.34
CA GLY A 117 4.82 -3.52 -5.84
C GLY A 117 3.64 -3.94 -4.95
N THR A 118 2.51 -3.28 -5.12
CA THR A 118 1.25 -3.69 -4.49
C THR A 118 0.09 -3.28 -5.37
N CYS A 119 -1.01 -4.01 -5.30
CA CYS A 119 -2.28 -3.64 -5.89
C CYS A 119 -3.34 -3.55 -4.81
N TRP A 120 -4.36 -2.74 -5.04
CA TRP A 120 -5.54 -2.66 -4.20
C TRP A 120 -6.76 -2.91 -5.04
N VAL A 121 -7.71 -3.67 -4.50
CA VAL A 121 -9.00 -3.94 -5.10
C VAL A 121 -10.07 -3.28 -4.26
N VAL A 122 -10.87 -2.42 -4.86
CA VAL A 122 -12.09 -1.88 -4.25
C VAL A 122 -13.32 -2.53 -4.85
N ASP A 123 -14.28 -2.85 -4.01
CA ASP A 123 -15.55 -3.45 -4.38
C ASP A 123 -16.72 -2.76 -3.64
N LYS A 124 -17.95 -3.16 -3.95
CA LYS A 124 -19.20 -2.69 -3.30
C LYS A 124 -19.32 -1.17 -3.29
N ASN A 125 -19.20 -0.57 -4.47
CA ASN A 125 -19.25 0.89 -4.67
C ASN A 125 -18.17 1.64 -3.87
N PHE A 126 -16.94 1.10 -3.84
CA PHE A 126 -15.76 1.72 -3.22
C PHE A 126 -15.75 1.77 -1.69
N ASN A 127 -16.59 0.97 -1.04
CA ASN A 127 -16.66 0.93 0.43
C ASN A 127 -15.75 -0.13 1.05
N GLU A 128 -15.37 -1.16 0.28
CA GLU A 128 -14.49 -2.21 0.74
C GLU A 128 -13.23 -2.24 -0.11
N SER A 129 -12.08 -2.11 0.55
CA SER A 129 -10.76 -2.11 -0.09
C SER A 129 -9.91 -3.23 0.49
N GLN A 130 -9.22 -3.96 -0.38
CA GLN A 130 -8.33 -5.05 -0.02
C GLN A 130 -6.99 -4.92 -0.75
N GLU A 131 -5.90 -5.04 0.00
CA GLU A 131 -4.55 -5.11 -0.57
C GLU A 131 -4.27 -6.49 -1.16
N PHE A 132 -3.62 -6.50 -2.33
CA PHE A 132 -3.10 -7.67 -3.02
C PHE A 132 -1.64 -7.41 -3.46
N SER A 133 -0.68 -7.94 -2.70
CA SER A 133 0.75 -7.85 -3.00
C SER A 133 1.36 -9.26 -2.99
N PRO A 134 1.26 -10.03 -4.09
CA PRO A 134 1.72 -11.43 -4.14
C PRO A 134 3.25 -11.57 -4.24
N CYS A 135 3.98 -10.48 -4.51
CA CYS A 135 5.44 -10.46 -4.59
C CYS A 135 6.12 -10.02 -3.28
N ARG A 136 5.33 -9.65 -2.26
CA ARG A 136 5.76 -9.44 -0.88
C ARG A 136 5.71 -10.75 -0.10
#